data_AF-D6LHZ2-F1
#
_entry.id   AF-D6LHZ2-F1
#
_cell.length_a   1.000
_cell.length_b   1.000
_cell.length_c   1.000
_cell.angle_alpha   90.00
_cell.angle_beta   90.00
_cell.angle_gamma   90.00
#
_symmetry.space_group_name_H-M   'P 1'
#
loop_
_entity.id
_entity.type
_entity.pdbx_description
1 polymer ?
#
loop_
_entity_poly.entity_id
_entity_poly.type
_entity_poly.pdbx_seq_one_letter_code
_entity_poly.pdbx_strand_id
1 'polypeptide(L)'
;MFNFYKINGYIYNKISNKNLFINQKYQEKILEEVYKESFQENYFSRSYCQYLCQKKLYKQNYIFLNFISFFIIKLILLFFKIFSKKIIKEEKVKVLYFGIEKTIPKEFLNYERKKLENHLFLTKKDIEYFKNDILKKSKKEYYFALKVLLKIAIYRYNIEKYSPEIFLVTSEYSWTSSILTEFCEKNKTLHINYMHGNKWYVIRDSFFKFHKCYVWDEYYAEIFCKLKAFEGQFEVIDYLDFIPQINIEIKELYNTYYLQIDETEDEVEQIIIILEKLRLKTGYKGKIRCHPVYTPQKIKNKIPKEMLDEEENIYHSIVKSNYLISKYSTVLYEAFVMKKGIVVIDDITKGIEKYNSLKELGWVSGYKPHLMLSEIIKEGSI
;
A
#
# COMPACT_ATOMS: atom_id res chain seq x y z
N MET A 1 3.16 5.95 -25.75
CA MET A 1 4.11 5.56 -24.68
C MET A 1 3.52 4.36 -23.94
N PHE A 2 4.17 3.18 -23.98
CA PHE A 2 3.64 1.95 -23.37
C PHE A 2 3.46 2.14 -21.86
N ASN A 3 2.20 2.11 -21.40
CA ASN A 3 1.91 2.20 -19.97
C ASN A 3 2.11 0.82 -19.32
N PHE A 4 3.37 0.47 -19.02
CA PHE A 4 3.76 -0.78 -18.38
C PHE A 4 2.98 -1.06 -17.08
N TYR A 5 2.50 -0.03 -16.38
CA TYR A 5 1.67 -0.19 -15.19
C TYR A 5 0.27 -0.75 -15.50
N LYS A 6 -0.33 -0.39 -16.65
CA LYS A 6 -1.60 -0.99 -17.10
C LYS A 6 -1.43 -2.47 -17.47
N ILE A 7 -0.31 -2.84 -18.07
CA ILE A 7 0.00 -4.23 -18.43
C ILE A 7 0.24 -5.06 -17.17
N ASN A 8 1.02 -4.56 -16.21
CA ASN A 8 1.20 -5.23 -14.91
C ASN A 8 -0.12 -5.33 -14.13
N GLY A 9 -0.96 -4.29 -14.14
CA GLY A 9 -2.28 -4.32 -13.50
C GLY A 9 -3.24 -5.32 -14.16
N TYR A 10 -3.21 -5.41 -15.49
CA TYR A 10 -3.99 -6.39 -16.25
C TYR A 10 -3.54 -7.83 -15.98
N ILE A 11 -2.23 -8.09 -15.98
CA ILE A 11 -1.63 -9.40 -15.69
C ILE A 11 -1.92 -9.80 -14.24
N TYR A 12 -1.78 -8.87 -13.29
CA TYR A 12 -2.10 -9.11 -11.89
C TYR A 12 -3.59 -9.48 -11.71
N ASN A 13 -4.51 -8.71 -12.29
CA ASN A 13 -5.94 -8.94 -12.16
C ASN A 13 -6.44 -10.23 -12.83
N LYS A 14 -5.78 -10.72 -13.88
CA LYS A 14 -6.18 -11.95 -14.58
C LYS A 14 -5.55 -13.24 -14.02
N ILE A 15 -4.46 -13.15 -13.26
CA ILE A 15 -3.65 -14.31 -12.86
C ILE A 15 -3.62 -14.51 -11.34
N SER A 16 -3.89 -13.48 -10.52
CA SER A 16 -3.92 -13.67 -9.07
C SER A 16 -5.22 -14.34 -8.63
N ASN A 17 -5.13 -15.58 -8.13
CA ASN A 17 -6.16 -16.13 -7.26
C ASN A 17 -6.36 -15.14 -6.09
N LYS A 18 -7.59 -14.66 -5.92
CA LYS A 18 -7.99 -13.62 -4.95
C LYS A 18 -8.01 -14.12 -3.49
N ASN A 19 -7.09 -14.98 -3.09
CA ASN A 19 -6.86 -15.21 -1.66
C ASN A 19 -6.04 -14.04 -1.14
N LEU A 20 -6.74 -12.98 -0.71
CA LEU A 20 -6.16 -11.75 -0.15
C LEU A 20 -5.29 -12.02 1.09
N PHE A 21 -5.47 -13.17 1.75
CA PHE A 21 -4.83 -13.50 3.01
C PHE A 21 -4.14 -14.86 2.89
N ILE A 22 -2.84 -14.83 2.64
CA ILE A 22 -1.99 -16.01 2.63
C ILE A 22 -1.53 -16.25 4.07
N ASN A 23 -1.63 -17.50 4.54
CA ASN A 23 -1.27 -17.85 5.92
C ASN A 23 0.14 -17.38 6.29
N GLN A 24 0.28 -16.79 7.48
CA GLN A 24 1.54 -16.21 7.94
C GLN A 24 2.69 -17.22 8.02
N LYS A 25 2.47 -18.43 8.56
CA LYS A 25 3.52 -19.45 8.72
C LYS A 25 4.11 -19.86 7.36
N TYR A 26 3.27 -19.94 6.33
CA TYR A 26 3.73 -20.20 4.98
C TYR A 26 4.62 -19.07 4.45
N GLN A 27 4.21 -17.82 4.70
CA GLN A 27 5.00 -16.64 4.32
C GLN A 27 6.33 -16.58 5.08
N GLU A 28 6.35 -16.84 6.39
CA GLU A 28 7.56 -16.94 7.22
C GLU A 28 8.54 -17.98 6.68
N LYS A 29 8.05 -19.16 6.28
CA LYS A 29 8.90 -20.19 5.66
C LYS A 29 9.61 -19.66 4.40
N ILE A 30 8.88 -18.97 3.52
CA ILE A 30 9.47 -18.36 2.31
C ILE A 30 10.48 -17.28 2.69
N LEU A 31 10.13 -16.41 3.65
CA LEU A 31 10.99 -15.31 4.09
C LEU A 31 12.33 -15.82 4.64
N GLU A 32 12.29 -16.82 5.52
CA GLU A 32 13.47 -17.41 6.15
C GLU A 32 14.33 -18.22 5.14
N GLU A 33 13.72 -18.93 4.20
CA GLU A 33 14.44 -19.59 3.09
C GLU A 33 15.22 -18.55 2.27
N VAL A 34 14.54 -17.49 1.81
CA VAL A 34 15.16 -16.42 1.01
C VAL A 34 16.24 -15.67 1.79
N TYR A 35 16.00 -15.42 3.09
CA TYR A 35 16.96 -14.78 3.97
C TYR A 35 18.26 -15.59 4.05
N LYS A 36 18.17 -16.88 4.38
CA LYS A 36 19.34 -17.74 4.55
C LYS A 36 20.14 -17.97 3.26
N GLU A 37 19.46 -18.10 2.13
CA GLU A 37 20.12 -18.46 0.86
C GLU A 37 20.73 -17.28 0.10
N SER A 38 20.15 -16.09 0.23
CA SER A 38 20.42 -14.98 -0.70
C SER A 38 20.71 -13.64 -0.03
N PHE A 39 20.48 -13.51 1.28
CA PHE A 39 20.61 -12.22 1.94
C PHE A 39 22.07 -11.87 2.26
N GLN A 40 22.41 -10.62 1.96
CA GLN A 40 23.63 -9.93 2.32
C GLN A 40 23.25 -8.49 2.64
N GLU A 41 23.92 -7.85 3.59
CA GLU A 41 23.58 -6.48 4.00
C GLU A 41 24.04 -5.44 2.96
N ASN A 42 23.34 -5.35 1.84
CA ASN A 42 23.53 -4.35 0.79
C ASN A 42 22.23 -4.08 0.00
N TYR A 43 22.19 -2.96 -0.72
CA TYR A 43 21.01 -2.51 -1.46
C TYR A 43 20.53 -3.49 -2.52
N PHE A 44 21.46 -4.12 -3.26
CA PHE A 44 21.12 -5.10 -4.29
C PHE A 44 20.44 -6.33 -3.68
N SER A 45 21.03 -6.92 -2.65
CA SER A 45 20.51 -8.13 -2.01
C SER A 45 19.14 -7.87 -1.39
N ARG A 46 18.95 -6.73 -0.71
CA ARG A 46 17.64 -6.30 -0.20
C ARG A 46 16.55 -6.29 -1.29
N SER A 47 16.83 -5.62 -2.40
CA SER A 47 15.94 -5.59 -3.56
C SER A 47 15.71 -6.97 -4.18
N TYR A 48 16.76 -7.78 -4.30
CA TYR A 48 16.69 -9.10 -4.91
C TYR A 48 15.92 -10.11 -4.05
N CYS A 49 16.14 -10.12 -2.73
CA CYS A 49 15.40 -10.94 -1.76
C CYS A 49 13.91 -10.58 -1.77
N GLN A 50 13.56 -9.28 -1.76
CA GLN A 50 12.15 -8.87 -1.89
C GLN A 50 11.51 -9.39 -3.19
N TYR A 51 12.25 -9.36 -4.31
CA TYR A 51 11.80 -9.96 -5.57
C TYR A 51 11.60 -11.47 -5.47
N LEU A 52 12.52 -12.21 -4.83
CA LEU A 52 12.40 -13.66 -4.63
C LEU A 52 11.19 -14.01 -3.76
N CYS A 53 10.94 -13.26 -2.68
CA CYS A 53 9.74 -13.43 -1.87
C CYS A 53 8.47 -13.24 -2.70
N GLN A 54 8.38 -12.16 -3.48
CA GLN A 54 7.22 -11.93 -4.36
C GLN A 54 7.10 -12.98 -5.46
N LYS A 55 8.23 -13.47 -6.01
CA LYS A 55 8.27 -14.55 -7.00
C LYS A 55 7.76 -15.88 -6.45
N LYS A 56 8.10 -16.22 -5.20
CA LYS A 56 7.59 -17.41 -4.52
C LYS A 56 6.13 -17.25 -4.08
N LEU A 57 5.72 -16.03 -3.72
CA LEU A 57 4.34 -15.73 -3.32
C LEU A 57 3.35 -15.79 -4.49
N TYR A 58 3.75 -15.29 -5.67
CA TYR A 58 2.87 -15.19 -6.83
C TYR A 58 3.19 -16.25 -7.89
N LYS A 59 2.17 -17.03 -8.30
CA LYS A 59 2.29 -18.03 -9.36
C LYS A 59 2.23 -17.39 -10.75
N GLN A 60 3.29 -16.71 -11.17
CA GLN A 60 3.40 -16.10 -12.51
C GLN A 60 4.35 -16.90 -13.43
N ASN A 61 4.21 -16.74 -14.75
CA ASN A 61 5.12 -17.34 -15.73
C ASN A 61 6.43 -16.54 -15.84
N TYR A 62 7.30 -16.68 -14.84
CA TYR A 62 8.58 -15.96 -14.78
C TYR A 62 9.54 -16.32 -15.92
N ILE A 63 9.44 -17.52 -16.50
CA ILE A 63 10.26 -17.91 -17.67
C ILE A 63 9.94 -16.99 -18.85
N PHE A 64 8.65 -16.86 -19.16
CA PHE A 64 8.17 -15.96 -20.22
C PHE A 64 8.51 -14.49 -19.93
N LEU A 65 8.29 -14.03 -18.69
CA LEU A 65 8.64 -12.66 -18.29
C LEU A 65 10.13 -12.37 -18.43
N ASN A 66 11.00 -13.30 -18.00
CA ASN A 66 12.46 -13.16 -18.15
C ASN A 66 12.88 -13.16 -19.62
N PHE A 67 12.27 -14.02 -20.45
CA PHE A 67 12.56 -14.07 -21.89
C PHE A 67 12.26 -12.73 -22.57
N ILE A 68 11.04 -12.19 -22.39
CA ILE A 68 10.69 -10.89 -22.98
C ILE A 68 11.57 -9.77 -22.42
N SER A 69 11.82 -9.79 -21.10
CA SER A 69 12.57 -8.72 -20.44
C SER A 69 14.01 -8.62 -20.95
N PHE A 70 14.63 -9.74 -21.33
CA PHE A 70 15.94 -9.75 -21.96
C PHE A 70 16.01 -8.93 -23.24
N PHE A 71 15.03 -9.09 -24.15
CA PHE A 71 14.99 -8.33 -25.40
C PHE A 71 14.69 -6.85 -25.16
N ILE A 72 13.77 -6.56 -24.24
CA ILE A 72 13.41 -5.17 -23.90
C ILE A 72 14.62 -4.44 -23.29
N ILE A 73 15.37 -5.07 -22.39
CA ILE A 73 16.59 -4.49 -21.83
C ILE A 73 17.56 -4.12 -22.96
N LYS A 74 17.85 -5.05 -23.87
CA LYS A 74 18.75 -4.79 -25.00
C LYS A 74 18.27 -3.62 -25.86
N LEU A 75 16.97 -3.57 -26.16
CA LEU A 75 16.36 -2.49 -26.94
C LEU A 75 16.51 -1.13 -26.24
N ILE A 76 16.19 -1.04 -24.95
CA ILE A 76 16.29 0.21 -24.16
C ILE A 76 17.75 0.69 -24.12
N LEU A 77 18.69 -0.22 -23.81
CA LEU A 77 20.10 0.12 -23.71
C LEU A 77 20.68 0.56 -25.06
N LEU A 78 20.28 -0.07 -26.17
CA LEU A 78 20.68 0.32 -27.52
C LEU A 78 20.11 1.70 -27.87
N PHE A 79 18.82 1.91 -27.61
CA PHE A 79 18.12 3.16 -27.88
C PHE A 79 18.82 4.35 -27.19
N PHE A 80 19.07 4.27 -25.88
CA PHE A 80 19.73 5.37 -25.15
C PHE A 80 21.25 5.48 -25.42
N LYS A 81 21.87 4.45 -26.01
CA LYS A 81 23.25 4.53 -26.50
C LYS A 81 23.36 5.30 -27.81
N ILE A 82 22.37 5.15 -28.71
CA ILE A 82 22.34 5.79 -30.03
C ILE A 82 21.72 7.19 -29.95
N PHE A 83 20.58 7.31 -29.28
CA PHE A 83 19.81 8.55 -29.23
C PHE A 83 20.09 9.31 -27.94
N SER A 84 21.10 10.18 -27.96
CA SER A 84 21.35 11.11 -26.87
C SER A 84 20.36 12.28 -26.93
N LYS A 85 19.31 12.24 -26.10
CA LYS A 85 18.47 13.43 -25.87
C LYS A 85 19.09 14.30 -24.78
N LYS A 86 19.07 15.62 -24.97
CA LYS A 86 19.28 16.56 -23.87
C LYS A 86 17.93 16.80 -23.19
N ILE A 87 17.90 16.70 -21.87
CA ILE A 87 16.73 17.10 -21.09
C ILE A 87 16.80 18.63 -20.93
N ILE A 88 15.68 19.30 -21.24
CA ILE A 88 15.53 20.73 -20.96
C ILE A 88 15.33 20.83 -19.45
N LYS A 89 16.24 21.55 -18.78
CA LYS A 89 16.13 21.83 -17.35
C LYS A 89 14.97 22.78 -17.11
N GLU A 90 14.16 22.47 -16.11
CA GLU A 90 13.12 23.35 -15.57
C GLU A 90 13.59 23.92 -14.23
N GLU A 91 12.71 24.69 -13.58
CA GLU A 91 12.93 25.21 -12.24
C GLU A 91 13.19 24.07 -11.24
N LYS A 92 14.04 24.37 -10.24
CA LYS A 92 14.45 23.38 -9.25
C LYS A 92 13.29 23.08 -8.31
N VAL A 93 12.78 21.85 -8.34
CA VAL A 93 11.75 21.39 -7.41
C VAL A 93 12.40 20.67 -6.25
N LYS A 94 12.16 21.11 -5.01
CA LYS A 94 12.78 20.50 -3.83
C LYS A 94 12.34 19.04 -3.61
N VAL A 95 11.04 18.76 -3.74
CA VAL A 95 10.46 17.44 -3.47
C VAL A 95 9.72 16.91 -4.70
N LEU A 96 10.12 15.74 -5.18
CA LEU A 96 9.35 14.98 -6.16
C LEU A 96 8.63 13.82 -5.50
N TYR A 97 7.31 13.80 -5.60
CA TYR A 97 6.50 12.78 -4.93
C TYR A 97 5.92 11.72 -5.86
N PHE A 98 5.89 10.47 -5.38
CA PHE A 98 5.18 9.35 -6.02
C PHE A 98 4.20 8.74 -5.02
N GLY A 99 2.92 9.05 -5.19
CA GLY A 99 1.84 8.61 -4.32
C GLY A 99 0.62 9.52 -4.43
N ILE A 100 -0.21 9.52 -3.39
CA ILE A 100 -1.40 10.38 -3.28
C ILE A 100 -1.00 11.64 -2.50
N GLU A 101 -1.28 12.81 -3.05
CA GLU A 101 -0.90 14.09 -2.44
C GLU A 101 -1.53 14.31 -1.06
N LYS A 102 -2.78 13.86 -0.88
CA LYS A 102 -3.51 13.94 0.40
C LYS A 102 -2.86 13.15 1.54
N THR A 103 -1.96 12.22 1.22
CA THR A 103 -1.26 11.36 2.19
C THR A 103 0.21 11.75 2.38
N ILE A 104 0.61 12.93 1.91
CA ILE A 104 1.97 13.46 2.12
C ILE A 104 2.08 14.02 3.55
N PRO A 105 3.13 13.68 4.33
CA PRO A 105 3.29 14.19 5.68
C PRO A 105 3.37 15.73 5.72
N LYS A 106 2.79 16.34 6.76
CA LYS A 106 2.66 17.81 6.89
C LYS A 106 3.98 18.56 6.76
N GLU A 107 5.08 17.99 7.26
CA GLU A 107 6.41 18.62 7.17
C GLU A 107 6.85 18.89 5.73
N PHE A 108 6.38 18.08 4.77
CA PHE A 108 6.71 18.26 3.37
C PHE A 108 5.79 19.27 2.69
N LEU A 109 4.68 19.68 3.33
CA LEU A 109 3.67 20.58 2.78
C LEU A 109 4.15 22.03 2.60
N ASN A 110 5.29 22.39 3.21
CA ASN A 110 5.89 23.71 3.10
C ASN A 110 6.95 23.83 1.99
N TYR A 111 7.33 22.73 1.34
CA TYR A 111 8.31 22.74 0.25
C TYR A 111 7.64 22.88 -1.12
N GLU A 112 8.38 23.39 -2.11
CA GLU A 112 7.97 23.21 -3.50
C GLU A 112 7.95 21.71 -3.84
N ARG A 113 6.79 21.23 -4.28
CA ARG A 113 6.52 19.82 -4.56
C ARG A 113 6.00 19.67 -5.99
N LYS A 114 6.45 18.63 -6.68
CA LYS A 114 5.86 18.22 -7.97
C LYS A 114 5.67 16.71 -8.00
N LYS A 115 4.62 16.26 -8.67
CA LYS A 115 4.43 14.83 -8.89
C LYS A 115 5.51 14.32 -9.84
N LEU A 116 6.08 13.16 -9.52
CA LEU A 116 7.11 12.53 -10.33
C LEU A 116 6.60 12.28 -11.77
N GLU A 117 7.41 12.66 -12.75
CA GLU A 117 7.09 12.46 -14.16
C GLU A 117 7.55 11.09 -14.66
N ASN A 118 6.65 10.37 -15.35
CA ASN A 118 6.91 9.02 -15.82
C ASN A 118 7.58 9.01 -17.20
N HIS A 119 8.69 9.72 -17.36
CA HIS A 119 9.50 9.76 -18.58
C HIS A 119 10.81 8.99 -18.43
N LEU A 120 11.23 8.31 -19.49
CA LEU A 120 12.45 7.50 -19.49
C LEU A 120 13.63 8.33 -20.00
N PHE A 121 14.69 8.40 -19.22
CA PHE A 121 15.97 8.96 -19.64
C PHE A 121 17.13 8.23 -18.98
N LEU A 122 18.20 7.94 -19.71
CA LEU A 122 19.40 7.30 -19.17
C LEU A 122 20.64 8.01 -19.67
N THR A 123 21.59 8.24 -18.77
CA THR A 123 22.95 8.68 -19.13
C THR A 123 23.86 7.47 -19.36
N LYS A 124 25.05 7.70 -19.92
CA LYS A 124 26.08 6.67 -20.05
C LYS A 124 26.47 6.06 -18.70
N LYS A 125 26.58 6.90 -17.65
CA LYS A 125 26.90 6.47 -16.28
C LYS A 125 25.81 5.56 -15.71
N ASP A 126 24.54 5.85 -15.97
CA ASP A 126 23.43 5.00 -15.50
C ASP A 126 23.41 3.65 -16.23
N ILE A 127 23.71 3.64 -17.53
CA ILE A 127 23.83 2.40 -18.32
C ILE A 127 24.97 1.54 -17.79
N GLU A 128 26.11 2.14 -17.45
CA GLU A 128 27.27 1.44 -16.88
C GLU A 128 26.96 0.85 -15.51
N TYR A 129 26.41 1.66 -14.60
CA TYR A 129 25.94 1.21 -13.28
C TYR A 129 24.94 0.06 -13.42
N PHE A 130 23.92 0.20 -14.27
CA PHE A 130 22.95 -0.87 -14.49
C PHE A 130 23.60 -2.17 -14.98
N LYS A 131 24.52 -2.09 -15.96
CA LYS A 131 25.18 -3.28 -16.49
C LYS A 131 26.07 -3.96 -15.46
N ASN A 132 26.88 -3.18 -14.74
CA ASN A 132 27.92 -3.70 -13.86
C ASN A 132 27.37 -4.12 -12.50
N ASP A 133 26.49 -3.34 -11.92
CA ASP A 133 26.03 -3.53 -10.54
C ASP A 133 24.70 -4.27 -10.44
N ILE A 134 23.84 -4.18 -11.47
CA ILE A 134 22.51 -4.78 -11.43
C ILE A 134 22.44 -6.02 -12.33
N LEU A 135 22.64 -5.85 -13.63
CA LEU A 135 22.38 -6.90 -14.63
C LEU A 135 23.29 -8.13 -14.41
N LYS A 136 24.59 -7.92 -14.19
CA LYS A 136 25.55 -9.01 -13.89
C LYS A 136 25.17 -9.78 -12.62
N LYS A 137 24.73 -9.09 -11.57
CA LYS A 137 24.38 -9.69 -10.27
C LYS A 137 23.00 -10.37 -10.26
N SER A 138 22.13 -10.06 -11.24
CA SER A 138 20.74 -10.54 -11.31
C SER A 138 20.58 -12.02 -11.67
N LYS A 139 21.65 -12.81 -11.88
CA LYS A 139 21.60 -14.26 -12.15
C LYS A 139 20.56 -14.69 -13.21
N LYS A 140 20.45 -13.96 -14.32
CA LYS A 140 19.46 -14.15 -15.42
C LYS A 140 17.98 -13.85 -15.06
N GLU A 141 17.71 -13.26 -13.90
CA GLU A 141 16.40 -12.68 -13.56
C GLU A 141 16.21 -11.33 -14.30
N TYR A 142 16.05 -11.40 -15.62
CA TYR A 142 15.90 -10.23 -16.48
C TYR A 142 14.63 -9.42 -16.19
N TYR A 143 13.57 -10.05 -15.69
CA TYR A 143 12.35 -9.34 -15.29
C TYR A 143 12.59 -8.43 -14.09
N PHE A 144 13.34 -8.92 -13.10
CA PHE A 144 13.82 -8.11 -11.99
C PHE A 144 14.66 -6.93 -12.51
N ALA A 145 15.68 -7.22 -13.33
CA ALA A 145 16.60 -6.22 -13.85
C ALA A 145 15.88 -5.17 -14.72
N LEU A 146 14.91 -5.56 -15.55
CA LEU A 146 14.15 -4.64 -16.39
C LEU A 146 13.37 -3.63 -15.56
N LYS A 147 12.68 -4.07 -14.51
CA LYS A 147 11.91 -3.15 -13.65
C LYS A 147 12.85 -2.15 -12.95
N VAL A 148 14.03 -2.59 -12.53
CA VAL A 148 15.07 -1.70 -11.98
C VAL A 148 15.54 -0.69 -13.02
N LEU A 149 15.87 -1.12 -14.24
CA LEU A 149 16.29 -0.23 -15.34
C LEU A 149 15.25 0.86 -15.63
N LEU A 150 13.97 0.47 -15.71
CA LEU A 150 12.88 1.41 -15.97
C LEU A 150 12.76 2.45 -14.85
N LYS A 151 12.89 2.03 -13.59
CA LYS A 151 12.82 2.96 -12.45
C LYS A 151 14.04 3.89 -12.38
N ILE A 152 15.25 3.39 -12.65
CA ILE A 152 16.45 4.23 -12.79
C ILE A 152 16.23 5.27 -13.88
N ALA A 153 15.69 4.87 -15.04
CA ALA A 153 15.44 5.78 -16.15
C ALA A 153 14.41 6.88 -15.80
N ILE A 154 13.40 6.54 -15.01
CA ILE A 154 12.41 7.50 -14.50
C ILE A 154 13.08 8.48 -13.52
N TYR A 155 13.85 7.98 -12.56
CA TYR A 155 14.49 8.83 -11.56
C TYR A 155 15.51 9.75 -12.22
N ARG A 156 16.33 9.23 -13.13
CA ARG A 156 17.30 10.03 -13.89
C ARG A 156 16.63 11.15 -14.67
N TYR A 157 15.53 10.89 -15.39
CA TYR A 157 14.79 11.95 -16.09
C TYR A 157 14.44 13.12 -15.16
N ASN A 158 13.89 12.77 -14.00
CA ASN A 158 13.46 13.75 -13.00
C ASN A 158 14.64 14.48 -12.34
N ILE A 159 15.77 13.79 -12.11
CA ILE A 159 17.01 14.42 -11.62
C ILE A 159 17.53 15.45 -12.60
N GLU A 160 17.63 15.10 -13.89
CA GLU A 160 18.13 16.03 -14.90
C GLU A 160 17.21 17.23 -15.10
N LYS A 161 15.90 17.01 -15.04
CA LYS A 161 14.91 18.05 -15.30
C LYS A 161 14.73 19.01 -14.12
N TYR A 162 14.67 18.51 -12.90
CA TYR A 162 14.25 19.27 -11.71
C TYR A 162 15.29 19.39 -10.60
N SER A 163 16.41 18.66 -10.68
CA SER A 163 17.46 18.67 -9.64
C SER A 163 16.91 18.55 -8.20
N PRO A 164 16.07 17.54 -7.91
CA PRO A 164 15.38 17.42 -6.63
C PRO A 164 16.34 17.06 -5.49
N GLU A 165 15.99 17.52 -4.29
CA GLU A 165 16.66 17.13 -3.06
C GLU A 165 16.05 15.87 -2.46
N ILE A 166 14.75 15.64 -2.70
CA ILE A 166 13.99 14.54 -2.11
C ILE A 166 13.11 13.86 -3.15
N PHE A 167 13.19 12.54 -3.24
CA PHE A 167 12.14 11.67 -3.75
C PHE A 167 11.31 11.15 -2.58
N LEU A 168 10.05 11.60 -2.49
CA LEU A 168 9.10 11.22 -1.44
C LEU A 168 8.09 10.21 -1.99
N VAL A 169 8.14 8.95 -1.56
CA VAL A 169 7.45 7.86 -2.27
C VAL A 169 6.65 6.93 -1.37
N THR A 170 5.59 6.34 -1.92
CA THR A 170 4.93 5.14 -1.39
C THR A 170 5.39 3.93 -2.21
N SER A 171 6.34 3.14 -1.72
CA SER A 171 6.98 2.07 -2.51
C SER A 171 7.57 0.92 -1.68
N GLU A 172 7.11 0.71 -0.46
CA GLU A 172 7.51 -0.37 0.46
C GLU A 172 7.38 -1.75 -0.22
N TYR A 173 6.34 -1.92 -1.03
CA TYR A 173 6.03 -3.14 -1.77
C TYR A 173 6.88 -3.32 -3.04
N SER A 174 7.65 -2.32 -3.46
CA SER A 174 8.42 -2.38 -4.70
C SER A 174 9.82 -2.90 -4.44
N TRP A 175 10.14 -4.09 -4.96
CA TRP A 175 11.50 -4.65 -4.92
C TRP A 175 12.59 -3.79 -5.56
N THR A 176 12.25 -2.69 -6.22
CA THR A 176 13.24 -1.73 -6.74
C THR A 176 13.68 -0.69 -5.71
N SER A 177 12.99 -0.58 -4.57
CA SER A 177 13.13 0.51 -3.59
C SER A 177 14.57 0.66 -3.09
N SER A 178 15.17 -0.42 -2.59
CA SER A 178 16.53 -0.41 -2.04
C SER A 178 17.60 -0.01 -3.07
N ILE A 179 17.54 -0.57 -4.29
CA ILE A 179 18.44 -0.14 -5.38
C ILE A 179 18.21 1.34 -5.75
N LEU A 180 16.97 1.83 -5.74
CA LEU A 180 16.70 3.25 -5.99
C LEU A 180 17.22 4.14 -4.86
N THR A 181 17.25 3.65 -3.62
CA THR A 181 17.91 4.35 -2.51
C THR A 181 19.40 4.52 -2.79
N GLU A 182 20.11 3.44 -3.17
CA GLU A 182 21.52 3.53 -3.59
C GLU A 182 21.71 4.49 -4.78
N PHE A 183 20.82 4.43 -5.77
CA PHE A 183 20.86 5.32 -6.91
C PHE A 183 20.71 6.79 -6.49
N CYS A 184 19.82 7.09 -5.56
CA CYS A 184 19.64 8.43 -5.03
C CYS A 184 20.86 8.91 -4.23
N GLU A 185 21.48 8.06 -3.40
CA GLU A 185 22.74 8.36 -2.69
C GLU A 185 23.84 8.78 -3.66
N LYS A 186 24.05 8.01 -4.73
CA LYS A 186 25.05 8.30 -5.77
C LYS A 186 24.78 9.62 -6.52
N ASN A 187 23.56 10.14 -6.43
CA ASN A 187 23.14 11.41 -7.04
C ASN A 187 22.90 12.53 -6.02
N LYS A 188 23.23 12.33 -4.73
CA LYS A 188 23.04 13.29 -3.64
C LYS A 188 21.58 13.74 -3.46
N THR A 189 20.65 12.82 -3.67
CA THR A 189 19.21 13.01 -3.44
C THR A 189 18.76 12.08 -2.33
N LEU A 190 17.86 12.53 -1.46
CA LEU A 190 17.24 11.68 -0.45
C LEU A 190 16.09 10.88 -1.07
N HIS A 191 15.98 9.63 -0.68
CA HIS A 191 14.89 8.72 -1.03
C HIS A 191 14.16 8.34 0.25
N ILE A 192 13.00 8.97 0.45
CA ILE A 192 12.21 8.92 1.66
C ILE A 192 10.90 8.21 1.35
N ASN A 193 10.56 7.21 2.15
CA ASN A 193 9.26 6.56 2.08
C ASN A 193 8.29 7.15 3.10
N TYR A 194 7.02 7.16 2.75
CA TYR A 194 5.92 7.27 3.71
C TYR A 194 4.94 6.12 3.45
N MET A 195 4.41 5.58 4.54
CA MET A 195 3.60 4.37 4.54
C MET A 195 2.33 4.52 3.70
N HIS A 196 2.04 3.50 2.88
CA HIS A 196 0.84 3.45 2.05
C HIS A 196 -0.21 2.47 2.58
N GLY A 197 -1.27 3.03 3.15
CA GLY A 197 -2.41 2.26 3.65
C GLY A 197 -2.03 1.40 4.86
N ASN A 198 -3.03 0.82 5.51
CA ASN A 198 -2.81 -0.10 6.62
C ASN A 198 -1.96 -1.31 6.17
N LYS A 199 -1.07 -1.76 7.05
CA LYS A 199 -0.10 -2.85 6.79
C LYS A 199 -0.31 -3.99 7.75
N TRP A 200 0.00 -5.18 7.27
CA TRP A 200 0.04 -6.42 8.03
C TRP A 200 1.16 -7.28 7.45
N TYR A 201 1.42 -8.43 8.05
CA TYR A 201 2.46 -9.36 7.67
C TYR A 201 2.23 -9.92 6.25
N VAL A 202 2.83 -9.25 5.27
CA VAL A 202 2.82 -9.66 3.87
C VAL A 202 4.24 -9.60 3.34
N ILE A 203 4.82 -10.75 2.96
CA ILE A 203 6.22 -10.84 2.48
C ILE A 203 6.48 -10.10 1.17
N ARG A 204 5.44 -9.56 0.53
CA ARG A 204 5.57 -8.56 -0.53
C ARG A 204 6.34 -7.32 -0.06
N ASP A 205 6.12 -6.90 1.18
CA ASP A 205 6.67 -5.66 1.76
C ASP A 205 7.94 -5.95 2.59
N SER A 206 8.74 -6.94 2.17
CA SER A 206 9.95 -7.40 2.87
C SER A 206 11.24 -6.74 2.39
N PHE A 207 12.29 -6.81 3.23
CA PHE A 207 13.69 -6.43 2.93
C PHE A 207 14.00 -4.98 2.52
N PHE A 208 13.00 -4.12 2.33
CA PHE A 208 13.21 -2.79 1.77
C PHE A 208 14.08 -1.89 2.67
N LYS A 209 14.75 -0.93 2.02
CA LYS A 209 15.53 0.11 2.67
C LYS A 209 15.39 1.45 1.92
N PHE A 210 15.06 2.48 2.68
CA PHE A 210 15.08 3.89 2.31
C PHE A 210 16.10 4.62 3.18
N HIS A 211 16.32 5.91 2.92
CA HIS A 211 17.08 6.76 3.86
C HIS A 211 16.27 7.01 5.13
N LYS A 212 14.94 7.11 4.97
CA LYS A 212 13.95 7.28 6.03
C LYS A 212 12.60 6.72 5.56
N CYS A 213 11.81 6.18 6.48
CA CYS A 213 10.50 5.61 6.25
C CYS A 213 9.52 6.09 7.34
N TYR A 214 8.57 6.94 6.95
CA TYR A 214 7.53 7.42 7.85
C TYR A 214 6.41 6.39 8.01
N VAL A 215 6.13 6.01 9.26
CA VAL A 215 5.09 5.05 9.63
C VAL A 215 4.09 5.68 10.60
N TRP A 216 2.87 5.14 10.65
CA TRP A 216 1.76 5.74 11.41
C TRP A 216 1.67 5.30 12.87
N ASP A 217 2.44 4.28 13.25
CA ASP A 217 2.46 3.65 14.57
C ASP A 217 3.73 2.80 14.66
N GLU A 218 4.32 2.70 15.86
CA GLU A 218 5.47 1.83 16.12
C GLU A 218 5.19 0.38 15.74
N TYR A 219 3.93 -0.07 15.92
CA TYR A 219 3.50 -1.41 15.56
C TYR A 219 3.74 -1.75 14.07
N TYR A 220 3.65 -0.77 13.18
CA TYR A 220 3.96 -0.99 11.76
C TYR A 220 5.46 -1.14 11.51
N ALA A 221 6.30 -0.39 12.23
CA ALA A 221 7.75 -0.59 12.18
C ALA A 221 8.11 -2.01 12.63
N GLU A 222 7.53 -2.49 13.73
CA GLU A 222 7.74 -3.86 14.21
C GLU A 222 7.38 -4.92 13.15
N ILE A 223 6.25 -4.76 12.45
CA ILE A 223 5.86 -5.65 11.36
C ILE A 223 6.90 -5.63 10.23
N PHE A 224 7.35 -4.44 9.81
CA PHE A 224 8.35 -4.33 8.76
C PHE A 224 9.71 -4.91 9.18
N CYS A 225 10.12 -4.75 10.43
CA CYS A 225 11.32 -5.38 10.98
C CYS A 225 11.21 -6.91 10.96
N LYS A 226 10.04 -7.47 11.33
CA LYS A 226 9.78 -8.92 11.18
C LYS A 226 9.88 -9.38 9.71
N LEU A 227 9.53 -8.51 8.77
CA LEU A 227 9.70 -8.70 7.32
C LEU A 227 11.12 -8.36 6.81
N LYS A 228 12.10 -8.21 7.71
CA LYS A 228 13.53 -7.94 7.42
C LYS A 228 13.81 -6.59 6.74
N ALA A 229 12.88 -5.64 6.80
CA ALA A 229 13.18 -4.25 6.42
C ALA A 229 14.30 -3.70 7.31
N PHE A 230 15.08 -2.74 6.79
CA PHE A 230 16.18 -2.15 7.57
C PHE A 230 15.63 -1.42 8.80
N GLU A 231 16.06 -1.80 10.00
CA GLU A 231 15.41 -1.34 11.25
C GLU A 231 15.64 0.16 11.51
N GLY A 232 16.84 0.68 11.22
CA GLY A 232 17.23 2.06 11.53
C GLY A 232 16.66 3.15 10.60
N GLN A 233 15.60 2.88 9.83
CA GLN A 233 15.01 3.86 8.91
C GLN A 233 13.67 4.44 9.37
N PHE A 234 13.01 3.87 10.39
CA PHE A 234 11.62 4.20 10.70
C PHE A 234 11.49 5.47 11.55
N GLU A 235 10.53 6.31 11.18
CA GLU A 235 10.13 7.49 11.95
C GLU A 235 8.61 7.47 12.11
N VAL A 236 8.13 7.46 13.35
CA VAL A 236 6.70 7.46 13.65
C VAL A 236 6.16 8.88 13.51
N ILE A 237 5.09 9.01 12.72
CA ILE A 237 4.32 10.25 12.58
C ILE A 237 2.87 10.01 12.96
N ASP A 238 2.24 11.03 13.54
CA ASP A 238 0.85 10.95 13.94
C ASP A 238 -0.05 10.87 12.71
N TYR A 239 -0.88 9.83 12.62
CA TYR A 239 -1.82 9.69 11.52
C TYR A 239 -2.86 10.83 11.48
N LEU A 240 -3.13 11.50 12.60
CA LEU A 240 -3.96 12.72 12.65
C LEU A 240 -3.44 13.81 11.69
N ASP A 241 -2.16 13.79 11.31
CA ASP A 241 -1.62 14.74 10.36
C ASP A 241 -2.16 14.58 8.93
N PHE A 242 -2.74 13.43 8.61
CA PHE A 242 -3.38 13.18 7.31
C PHE A 242 -4.89 13.41 7.33
N ILE A 243 -5.46 13.65 8.51
CA ILE A 243 -6.90 13.83 8.69
C ILE A 243 -7.21 15.33 8.55
N PRO A 244 -8.09 15.73 7.62
CA PRO A 244 -8.51 17.12 7.49
C PRO A 244 -9.24 17.56 8.75
N GLN A 245 -9.18 18.87 9.06
CA GLN A 245 -10.01 19.42 10.11
C GLN A 245 -11.49 19.24 9.75
N ILE A 246 -12.28 18.75 10.72
CA ILE A 246 -13.70 18.46 10.53
C ILE A 246 -14.49 19.43 11.39
N ASN A 247 -15.08 20.43 10.73
CA ASN A 247 -15.93 21.43 11.38
C ASN A 247 -17.37 21.23 10.91
N ILE A 248 -18.03 20.21 11.46
CA ILE A 248 -19.45 19.95 11.18
C ILE A 248 -20.24 19.86 12.48
N GLU A 249 -21.47 20.36 12.44
CA GLU A 249 -22.44 20.17 13.51
C GLU A 249 -23.01 18.74 13.44
N ILE A 250 -22.88 17.97 14.52
CA ILE A 250 -23.37 16.59 14.59
C ILE A 250 -24.80 16.62 15.15
N LYS A 251 -25.79 16.50 14.27
CA LYS A 251 -27.22 16.51 14.64
C LYS A 251 -27.80 15.13 14.92
N GLU A 252 -27.25 14.11 14.27
CA GLU A 252 -27.71 12.72 14.39
C GLU A 252 -26.50 11.79 14.33
N LEU A 253 -26.58 10.68 15.07
CA LEU A 253 -25.58 9.60 15.07
C LEU A 253 -26.17 8.33 14.46
N TYR A 254 -25.30 7.54 13.83
CA TYR A 254 -25.66 6.30 13.12
C TYR A 254 -24.79 5.12 13.54
N ASN A 255 -25.30 3.90 13.39
CA ASN A 255 -24.45 2.71 13.36
C ASN A 255 -24.04 2.48 11.90
N THR A 256 -22.77 2.70 11.57
CA THR A 256 -22.33 2.70 10.17
C THR A 256 -21.46 1.49 9.86
N TYR A 257 -21.85 0.73 8.84
CA TYR A 257 -21.09 -0.38 8.30
C TYR A 257 -20.31 0.05 7.04
N TYR A 258 -19.01 -0.19 7.02
CA TYR A 258 -18.12 0.14 5.91
C TYR A 258 -17.79 -1.10 5.07
N LEU A 259 -18.37 -1.17 3.87
CA LEU A 259 -18.14 -2.28 2.94
C LEU A 259 -16.72 -2.25 2.34
N GLN A 260 -16.18 -3.42 2.10
CA GLN A 260 -14.89 -3.68 1.44
C GLN A 260 -15.08 -4.10 -0.03
N ILE A 261 -14.11 -4.85 -0.57
CA ILE A 261 -14.07 -5.28 -1.98
C ILE A 261 -14.71 -6.65 -2.20
N ASP A 262 -14.90 -7.45 -1.15
CA ASP A 262 -15.23 -8.88 -1.22
C ASP A 262 -16.60 -9.24 -0.63
N GLU A 263 -17.47 -8.26 -0.38
CA GLU A 263 -18.85 -8.50 0.05
C GLU A 263 -19.67 -9.19 -1.04
N THR A 264 -20.40 -10.23 -0.60
CA THR A 264 -21.43 -10.90 -1.39
C THR A 264 -22.81 -10.30 -1.13
N GLU A 265 -23.79 -10.65 -1.97
CA GLU A 265 -25.17 -10.22 -1.79
C GLU A 265 -25.76 -10.74 -0.49
N ASP A 266 -25.54 -12.03 -0.18
CA ASP A 266 -25.97 -12.65 1.08
C ASP A 266 -25.38 -11.96 2.32
N GLU A 267 -24.11 -11.54 2.25
CA GLU A 267 -23.47 -10.82 3.34
C GLU A 267 -24.06 -9.44 3.55
N VAL A 268 -24.46 -8.76 2.47
CA VAL A 268 -25.11 -7.45 2.54
C VAL A 268 -26.51 -7.58 3.14
N GLU A 269 -27.25 -8.62 2.77
CA GLU A 269 -28.54 -8.95 3.40
C GLU A 269 -28.38 -9.23 4.91
N GLN A 270 -27.33 -9.96 5.28
CA GLN A 270 -27.00 -10.19 6.69
C GLN A 270 -26.60 -8.90 7.43
N ILE A 271 -25.83 -8.01 6.79
CA ILE A 271 -25.45 -6.70 7.35
C ILE A 271 -26.68 -5.84 7.61
N ILE A 272 -27.66 -5.82 6.69
CA ILE A 272 -28.91 -5.09 6.86
C ILE A 272 -29.65 -5.57 8.12
N ILE A 273 -29.78 -6.89 8.29
CA ILE A 273 -30.42 -7.49 9.47
C ILE A 273 -29.67 -7.12 10.76
N ILE A 274 -28.34 -7.18 10.74
CA ILE A 274 -27.50 -6.81 11.88
C ILE A 274 -27.70 -5.34 12.26
N LEU A 275 -27.70 -4.43 11.28
CA LEU A 275 -27.90 -3.01 11.51
C LEU A 275 -29.29 -2.70 12.07
N GLU A 276 -30.33 -3.42 11.65
CA GLU A 276 -31.66 -3.31 12.25
C GLU A 276 -31.69 -3.78 13.71
N LYS A 277 -31.00 -4.87 14.05
CA LYS A 277 -30.85 -5.30 15.45
C LYS A 277 -30.12 -4.24 16.29
N LEU A 278 -29.06 -3.66 15.74
CA LEU A 278 -28.33 -2.58 16.41
C LEU A 278 -29.19 -1.33 16.58
N ARG A 279 -30.04 -1.00 15.60
CA ARG A 279 -31.01 0.11 15.73
C ARG A 279 -31.95 -0.13 16.89
N LEU A 280 -32.50 -1.34 17.03
CA LEU A 280 -33.38 -1.68 18.16
C LEU A 280 -32.66 -1.61 19.51
N LYS A 281 -31.37 -1.99 19.58
CA LYS A 281 -30.58 -1.99 20.81
C LYS A 281 -30.06 -0.60 21.21
N THR A 282 -29.67 0.22 20.24
CA THR A 282 -28.97 1.50 20.50
C THR A 282 -29.82 2.74 20.25
N GLY A 283 -30.94 2.61 19.54
CA GLY A 283 -31.75 3.73 19.06
C GLY A 283 -31.20 4.43 17.82
N TYR A 284 -29.95 4.19 17.41
CA TYR A 284 -29.33 4.82 16.25
C TYR A 284 -29.64 4.08 14.95
N LYS A 285 -30.01 4.81 13.89
CA LYS A 285 -30.30 4.21 12.58
C LYS A 285 -29.06 3.53 12.00
N GLY A 286 -29.28 2.46 11.24
CA GLY A 286 -28.25 1.77 10.49
C GLY A 286 -27.90 2.46 9.19
N LYS A 287 -26.60 2.64 8.93
CA LYS A 287 -26.06 3.16 7.67
C LYS A 287 -25.03 2.21 7.08
N ILE A 288 -24.95 2.16 5.75
CA ILE A 288 -24.01 1.35 4.98
C ILE A 288 -23.26 2.27 4.02
N ARG A 289 -21.95 2.35 4.22
CA ARG A 289 -21.05 3.09 3.34
C ARG A 289 -20.42 2.14 2.33
N CYS A 290 -20.73 2.36 1.06
CA CYS A 290 -20.12 1.63 -0.04
C CYS A 290 -18.69 2.11 -0.29
N HIS A 291 -17.78 1.20 -0.65
CA HIS A 291 -16.47 1.59 -1.16
C HIS A 291 -16.63 2.29 -2.51
N PRO A 292 -16.05 3.51 -2.70
CA PRO A 292 -16.33 4.33 -3.89
C PRO A 292 -15.93 3.66 -5.21
N VAL A 293 -14.90 2.82 -5.17
CA VAL A 293 -14.34 2.14 -6.36
C VAL A 293 -14.72 0.67 -6.46
N TYR A 294 -15.03 0.01 -5.34
CA TYR A 294 -15.00 -1.45 -5.28
C TYR A 294 -16.38 -2.08 -5.11
N THR A 295 -17.37 -1.35 -4.59
CA THR A 295 -18.72 -1.89 -4.43
C THR A 295 -19.44 -1.90 -5.78
N PRO A 296 -19.74 -3.08 -6.36
CA PRO A 296 -20.42 -3.19 -7.65
C PRO A 296 -21.87 -2.72 -7.55
N GLN A 297 -22.46 -2.27 -8.67
CA GLN A 297 -23.84 -1.79 -8.69
C GLN A 297 -24.84 -2.85 -8.20
N LYS A 298 -24.60 -4.12 -8.49
CA LYS A 298 -25.42 -5.23 -7.99
C LYS A 298 -25.50 -5.28 -6.46
N ILE A 299 -24.39 -4.99 -5.76
CA ILE A 299 -24.35 -4.92 -4.29
C ILE A 299 -25.08 -3.66 -3.82
N LYS A 300 -24.81 -2.51 -4.46
CA LYS A 300 -25.48 -1.24 -4.11
C LYS A 300 -27.00 -1.33 -4.21
N ASN A 301 -27.52 -2.00 -5.23
CA ASN A 301 -28.96 -2.16 -5.46
C ASN A 301 -29.68 -3.00 -4.39
N LYS A 302 -28.94 -3.79 -3.60
CA LYS A 302 -29.49 -4.58 -2.48
C LYS A 302 -29.65 -3.76 -1.20
N ILE A 303 -29.02 -2.59 -1.12
CA ILE A 303 -29.04 -1.74 0.05
C ILE A 303 -30.25 -0.80 -0.02
N PRO A 304 -31.14 -0.78 1.00
CA PRO A 304 -32.22 0.18 1.08
C PRO A 304 -31.69 1.62 1.02
N LYS A 305 -32.36 2.50 0.27
CA LYS A 305 -31.86 3.87 0.00
C LYS A 305 -31.64 4.65 1.29
N GLU A 306 -32.54 4.48 2.25
CA GLU A 306 -32.49 5.08 3.59
C GLU A 306 -31.30 4.60 4.44
N MET A 307 -30.75 3.43 4.14
CA MET A 307 -29.55 2.89 4.80
C MET A 307 -28.27 3.33 4.10
N LEU A 308 -28.30 3.95 2.92
CA LEU A 308 -27.08 4.44 2.29
C LEU A 308 -26.49 5.61 3.09
N ASP A 309 -25.18 5.52 3.34
CA ASP A 309 -24.37 6.66 3.77
C ASP A 309 -23.94 7.46 2.54
N GLU A 310 -24.49 8.66 2.41
CA GLU A 310 -24.27 9.59 1.31
C GLU A 310 -23.30 10.73 1.67
N GLU A 311 -22.58 10.64 2.80
CA GLU A 311 -21.61 11.67 3.19
C GLU A 311 -20.49 11.75 2.15
N GLU A 312 -20.24 12.96 1.64
CA GLU A 312 -19.22 13.23 0.61
C GLU A 312 -17.82 12.81 1.09
N ASN A 313 -17.54 13.03 2.37
CA ASN A 313 -16.26 12.75 3.00
C ASN A 313 -16.37 11.58 3.98
N ILE A 314 -15.43 10.63 3.90
CA ILE A 314 -15.31 9.52 4.85
C ILE A 314 -15.21 10.00 6.29
N TYR A 315 -14.52 11.12 6.52
CA TYR A 315 -14.34 11.66 7.86
C TYR A 315 -15.63 12.24 8.45
N HIS A 316 -16.55 12.74 7.61
CA HIS A 316 -17.88 13.16 8.07
C HIS A 316 -18.72 11.95 8.51
N SER A 317 -18.65 10.87 7.74
CA SER A 317 -19.25 9.58 8.11
C SER A 317 -18.70 9.08 9.45
N ILE A 318 -17.38 9.10 9.65
CA ILE A 318 -16.74 8.68 10.90
C ILE A 318 -17.26 9.47 12.10
N VAL A 319 -17.29 10.81 12.02
CA VAL A 319 -17.73 11.63 13.19
C VAL A 319 -19.24 11.53 13.46
N LYS A 320 -20.05 11.15 12.47
CA LYS A 320 -21.49 10.89 12.61
C LYS A 320 -21.80 9.44 13.02
N SER A 321 -20.79 8.63 13.29
CA SER A 321 -20.99 7.21 13.61
C SER A 321 -20.82 6.93 15.11
N ASN A 322 -21.84 6.30 15.70
CA ASN A 322 -21.79 5.69 17.02
C ASN A 322 -20.96 4.40 16.98
N TYR A 323 -21.39 3.42 16.19
CA TYR A 323 -20.59 2.23 15.88
C TYR A 323 -19.99 2.34 14.48
N LEU A 324 -18.69 2.09 14.36
CA LEU A 324 -17.98 1.98 13.10
C LEU A 324 -17.64 0.52 12.86
N ILE A 325 -18.36 -0.10 11.93
CA ILE A 325 -18.40 -1.56 11.77
C ILE A 325 -17.75 -1.93 10.45
N SER A 326 -16.82 -2.87 10.46
CA SER A 326 -16.30 -3.49 9.24
C SER A 326 -15.63 -4.82 9.52
N LYS A 327 -15.55 -5.71 8.52
CA LYS A 327 -14.77 -6.96 8.64
C LYS A 327 -13.27 -6.66 8.75
N TYR A 328 -12.81 -5.69 7.96
CA TYR A 328 -11.46 -5.16 7.98
C TYR A 328 -11.46 -3.84 7.20
N SER A 329 -10.88 -2.76 7.74
CA SER A 329 -10.80 -1.49 7.01
C SER A 329 -9.74 -0.57 7.60
N THR A 330 -9.18 0.33 6.78
CA THR A 330 -8.38 1.46 7.29
C THR A 330 -9.23 2.41 8.12
N VAL A 331 -10.53 2.54 7.79
CA VAL A 331 -11.49 3.40 8.49
C VAL A 331 -11.56 3.09 9.98
N LEU A 332 -11.42 1.82 10.38
CA LEU A 332 -11.42 1.44 11.79
C LEU A 332 -10.19 1.99 12.53
N TYR A 333 -9.02 1.99 11.88
CA TYR A 333 -7.82 2.61 12.44
C TYR A 333 -7.92 4.14 12.46
N GLU A 334 -8.45 4.73 11.39
CA GLU A 334 -8.70 6.18 11.28
C GLU A 334 -9.60 6.66 12.43
N ALA A 335 -10.71 5.96 12.69
CA ALA A 335 -11.64 6.29 13.77
C ALA A 335 -11.03 6.12 15.16
N PHE A 336 -10.23 5.07 15.37
CA PHE A 336 -9.46 4.87 16.60
C PHE A 336 -8.53 6.06 16.86
N VAL A 337 -7.73 6.45 15.87
CA VAL A 337 -6.80 7.58 15.97
C VAL A 337 -7.56 8.89 16.24
N MET A 338 -8.68 9.12 15.56
CA MET A 338 -9.54 10.29 15.77
C MET A 338 -10.25 10.31 17.13
N LYS A 339 -10.28 9.18 17.85
CA LYS A 339 -11.08 8.97 19.06
C LYS A 339 -12.57 9.29 18.82
N LYS A 340 -13.12 8.78 17.72
CA LYS A 340 -14.51 9.01 17.31
C LYS A 340 -15.28 7.70 17.16
N GLY A 341 -16.47 7.68 17.75
CA GLY A 341 -17.32 6.51 17.85
C GLY A 341 -16.62 5.32 18.52
N ILE A 342 -17.26 4.17 18.43
CA ILE A 342 -16.76 2.90 18.95
C ILE A 342 -16.42 2.02 17.75
N VAL A 343 -15.16 1.58 17.68
CA VAL A 343 -14.67 0.67 16.64
C VAL A 343 -15.19 -0.73 16.90
N VAL A 344 -15.86 -1.31 15.89
CA VAL A 344 -16.45 -2.64 15.95
C VAL A 344 -15.95 -3.49 14.80
N ILE A 345 -15.46 -4.69 15.12
CA ILE A 345 -15.00 -5.65 14.13
C ILE A 345 -16.12 -6.67 13.87
N ASP A 346 -16.47 -6.85 12.60
CA ASP A 346 -17.45 -7.85 12.18
C ASP A 346 -16.81 -9.24 12.08
N ASP A 347 -17.10 -10.06 13.09
CA ASP A 347 -16.75 -11.47 13.19
C ASP A 347 -17.92 -12.42 12.88
N ILE A 348 -19.05 -11.89 12.39
CA ILE A 348 -20.26 -12.67 12.11
C ILE A 348 -20.33 -13.01 10.62
N THR A 349 -20.24 -12.03 9.72
CA THR A 349 -20.62 -12.22 8.30
C THR A 349 -19.68 -13.15 7.53
N LYS A 350 -18.37 -13.10 7.82
CA LYS A 350 -17.36 -14.05 7.31
C LYS A 350 -16.91 -15.06 8.38
N GLY A 351 -17.54 -15.04 9.56
CA GLY A 351 -17.15 -15.83 10.72
C GLY A 351 -15.86 -15.35 11.41
N ILE A 352 -15.66 -15.85 12.63
CA ILE A 352 -14.53 -15.51 13.51
C ILE A 352 -13.17 -15.92 12.93
N GLU A 353 -13.13 -16.93 12.07
CA GLU A 353 -11.90 -17.42 11.43
C GLU A 353 -11.21 -16.35 10.59
N LYS A 354 -11.99 -15.48 9.92
CA LYS A 354 -11.45 -14.37 9.14
C LYS A 354 -10.76 -13.34 10.03
N TYR A 355 -11.40 -12.99 11.15
CA TYR A 355 -10.82 -12.10 12.15
C TYR A 355 -9.53 -12.68 12.72
N ASN A 356 -9.56 -13.95 13.14
CA ASN A 356 -8.38 -14.64 13.67
C ASN A 356 -7.23 -14.64 12.65
N SER A 357 -7.53 -14.90 11.37
CA SER A 357 -6.52 -14.86 10.31
C SER A 357 -5.90 -13.47 10.12
N LEU A 358 -6.71 -12.40 10.20
CA LEU A 358 -6.22 -11.02 10.13
C LEU A 358 -5.39 -10.64 11.34
N LYS A 359 -5.83 -11.07 12.52
CA LYS A 359 -5.12 -10.86 13.79
C LYS A 359 -3.79 -11.57 13.78
N GLU A 360 -3.74 -12.84 13.38
CA GLU A 360 -2.49 -13.58 13.17
C GLU A 360 -1.54 -12.76 12.30
N LEU A 361 -1.99 -12.33 11.13
CA LEU A 361 -1.21 -11.49 10.21
C LEU A 361 -0.78 -10.13 10.78
N GLY A 362 -1.16 -9.75 12.00
CA GLY A 362 -0.75 -8.48 12.59
C GLY A 362 -1.56 -7.31 12.06
N TRP A 363 -2.86 -7.48 11.78
CA TRP A 363 -3.70 -6.35 11.41
C TRP A 363 -3.93 -5.43 12.63
N VAL A 364 -3.47 -4.18 12.54
CA VAL A 364 -3.39 -3.26 13.70
C VAL A 364 -4.70 -3.10 14.47
N SER A 365 -5.85 -3.04 13.78
CA SER A 365 -7.13 -2.79 14.45
C SER A 365 -7.56 -3.95 15.35
N GLY A 366 -7.07 -5.16 15.08
CA GLY A 366 -7.25 -6.32 15.97
C GLY A 366 -6.41 -6.26 17.27
N TYR A 367 -5.51 -5.28 17.40
CA TYR A 367 -4.65 -5.05 18.57
C TYR A 367 -4.90 -3.70 19.27
N LYS A 368 -5.64 -2.78 18.63
CA LYS A 368 -6.13 -1.55 19.27
C LYS A 368 -7.49 -1.83 19.95
N PRO A 369 -7.92 -1.02 20.94
CA PRO A 369 -9.25 -1.13 21.53
C PRO A 369 -10.38 -1.22 20.49
N HIS A 370 -11.17 -2.28 20.56
CA HIS A 370 -12.34 -2.54 19.70
C HIS A 370 -13.35 -3.42 20.44
N LEU A 371 -14.58 -3.46 19.93
CA LEU A 371 -15.59 -4.46 20.29
C LEU A 371 -15.76 -5.49 19.17
N MET A 372 -16.18 -6.71 19.54
CA MET A 372 -16.60 -7.70 18.55
C MET A 372 -18.10 -7.56 18.28
N LEU A 373 -18.51 -7.62 17.02
CA LEU A 373 -19.92 -7.47 16.65
C LEU A 373 -20.79 -8.56 17.28
N SER A 374 -20.27 -9.78 17.39
CA SER A 374 -20.98 -10.88 18.04
C SER A 374 -21.25 -10.65 19.53
N GLU A 375 -20.38 -9.94 20.25
CA GLU A 375 -20.58 -9.57 21.66
C GLU A 375 -21.72 -8.57 21.80
N ILE A 376 -21.75 -7.55 20.93
CA ILE A 376 -22.79 -6.52 20.93
C ILE A 376 -24.16 -7.13 20.60
N ILE A 377 -24.23 -8.10 19.69
CA ILE A 377 -25.49 -8.72 19.25
C ILE A 377 -26.00 -9.82 20.20
N LYS A 378 -25.12 -10.56 20.88
CA LYS A 378 -25.50 -11.66 21.79
C LYS A 378 -26.08 -11.18 23.12
N GLU A 379 -25.69 -10.01 23.60
CA GLU A 379 -26.16 -9.48 24.87
C GLU A 379 -27.62 -9.01 24.80
N GLY A 380 -28.52 -9.83 25.35
CA GLY A 380 -29.81 -9.40 25.92
C GLY A 380 -29.65 -8.81 27.33
N SER A 381 -28.63 -7.97 27.56
CA SER A 381 -28.35 -7.32 28.84
C SER A 381 -28.12 -5.82 28.65
N ILE A 382 -29.24 -5.09 28.49
CA ILE A 382 -29.66 -4.01 29.41
C ILE A 382 -31.14 -4.26 29.69
#